data_AF-A0A7W6GFQ4-F1
#
_entry.id   AF-A0A7W6GFQ4-F1
#
_cell.length_a   1.000
_cell.length_b   1.000
_cell.length_c   1.000
_cell.angle_alpha   90.00
_cell.angle_beta   90.00
_cell.angle_gamma   90.00
#
_symmetry.space_group_name_H-M   'P 1'
#
loop_
_entity.id
_entity.type
_entity.pdbx_description
1 polymer ?
#
loop_
_entity_poly.entity_id
_entity_poly.type
_entity_poly.pdbx_seq_one_letter_code
_entity_poly.pdbx_strand_id
1 'polypeptide(L)'
;MSVESALVEEPRESVASGDHRLGLGGASLAPLAMAQRGGLDPDPAAPGASARPEPEGLTEAASVSGLFAQRHVLLVEDDFLLARQLKRALEARGAVVLGPVAQDREAARLIKGATRLDYAVLDLDLDGRSAAPIAMALRERGVRMVVVTGCDLTALPAPLHDVPVCQKPATIEQIEAALSRIG
;
A
#
# COMPACT_ATOMS: atom_id res chain seq x y z
N MET A 1 21.83 1.25 -57.83
CA MET A 1 22.28 -0.14 -57.93
C MET A 1 21.57 -0.93 -56.85
N SER A 2 20.69 -1.82 -57.30
CA SER A 2 19.91 -2.77 -56.52
C SER A 2 20.77 -3.87 -55.92
N VAL A 3 20.35 -4.39 -54.76
CA VAL A 3 20.08 -5.81 -54.44
C VAL A 3 19.17 -5.74 -53.20
N GLU A 4 17.86 -5.99 -53.20
CA GLU A 4 17.04 -7.14 -53.65
C GLU A 4 17.13 -8.38 -52.74
N SER A 5 15.95 -8.88 -52.36
CA SER A 5 15.57 -10.21 -51.82
C SER A 5 15.19 -10.21 -50.32
N ALA A 6 13.91 -10.32 -49.92
CA ALA A 6 12.94 -11.42 -50.12
C ALA A 6 13.39 -12.68 -49.36
N LEU A 7 12.60 -13.51 -48.65
CA LEU A 7 11.16 -13.74 -48.43
C LEU A 7 11.07 -14.89 -47.38
N VAL A 8 9.85 -15.22 -46.91
CA VAL A 8 9.32 -16.54 -46.46
C VAL A 8 8.94 -16.53 -44.97
N GLU A 9 7.64 -16.29 -44.65
CA GLU A 9 6.54 -17.29 -44.48
C GLU A 9 6.82 -18.31 -43.34
N GLU A 10 5.92 -18.77 -42.48
CA GLU A 10 4.50 -18.57 -42.07
C GLU A 10 4.30 -19.56 -40.87
N PRO A 11 3.17 -19.58 -40.15
CA PRO A 11 3.00 -20.17 -38.81
C PRO A 11 2.62 -21.66 -38.84
N ARG A 12 2.68 -22.34 -37.68
CA ARG A 12 1.92 -23.58 -37.44
C ARG A 12 1.38 -23.69 -36.02
N GLU A 13 0.06 -23.82 -35.97
CA GLU A 13 -0.77 -24.27 -34.85
C GLU A 13 -0.32 -25.64 -34.31
N SER A 14 -0.62 -25.93 -33.04
CA SER A 14 -0.97 -27.29 -32.65
C SER A 14 -1.98 -27.31 -31.51
N VAL A 15 -2.90 -28.25 -31.67
CA VAL A 15 -4.26 -28.33 -31.15
C VAL A 15 -4.30 -29.14 -29.84
N ALA A 16 -5.33 -28.85 -29.04
CA ALA A 16 -6.12 -29.72 -28.13
C ALA A 16 -5.46 -30.88 -27.36
N SER A 17 -5.91 -31.06 -26.11
CA SER A 17 -6.67 -32.25 -25.68
C SER A 17 -6.71 -32.36 -24.15
N GLY A 18 -7.86 -32.73 -23.58
CA GLY A 18 -7.91 -33.34 -22.25
C GLY A 18 -9.05 -32.94 -21.33
N ASP A 19 -10.29 -33.22 -21.74
CA ASP A 19 -11.44 -33.39 -20.84
C ASP A 19 -11.26 -34.69 -20.04
N HIS A 20 -11.36 -34.66 -18.70
CA HIS A 20 -11.76 -35.83 -17.91
C HIS A 20 -12.44 -35.44 -16.59
N ARG A 21 -13.78 -35.40 -16.66
CA ARG A 21 -14.78 -36.02 -15.77
C ARG A 21 -14.42 -36.46 -14.32
N LEU A 22 -15.32 -36.01 -13.45
CA LEU A 22 -16.05 -36.72 -12.38
C LEU A 22 -15.41 -36.93 -10.99
N GLY A 23 -16.14 -36.42 -9.99
CA GLY A 23 -16.10 -36.86 -8.60
C GLY A 23 -17.31 -36.33 -7.84
N LEU A 24 -18.48 -36.93 -8.07
CA LEU A 24 -19.67 -36.79 -7.22
C LEU A 24 -19.49 -37.63 -5.95
N GLY A 25 -19.87 -37.06 -4.80
CA GLY A 25 -20.08 -37.78 -3.54
C GLY A 25 -19.80 -36.85 -2.36
N GLY A 26 -20.66 -36.67 -1.37
CA GLY A 26 -21.98 -37.19 -1.09
C GLY A 26 -22.51 -36.39 0.10
N ALA A 27 -23.81 -36.14 0.12
CA ALA A 27 -24.49 -35.51 1.25
C ALA A 27 -24.38 -36.38 2.52
N SER A 28 -24.26 -35.78 3.70
CA SER A 28 -24.99 -36.26 4.88
C SER A 28 -24.86 -35.37 6.12
N LEU A 29 -26.00 -34.78 6.49
CA LEU A 29 -26.59 -34.71 7.83
C LEU A 29 -25.92 -33.85 8.93
N ALA A 30 -26.55 -32.70 9.20
CA ALA A 30 -26.70 -32.18 10.57
C ALA A 30 -27.72 -33.04 11.35
N PRO A 31 -27.72 -33.05 12.71
CA PRO A 31 -28.56 -32.04 13.39
C PRO A 31 -28.14 -31.60 14.82
N LEU A 32 -28.77 -30.50 15.24
CA LEU A 32 -29.30 -30.13 16.58
C LEU A 32 -28.40 -30.10 17.85
N ALA A 33 -28.32 -28.88 18.41
CA ALA A 33 -28.66 -28.46 19.78
C ALA A 33 -27.88 -29.02 20.98
N MET A 34 -27.46 -28.13 21.89
CA MET A 34 -28.12 -27.89 23.19
C MET A 34 -27.41 -26.76 23.95
N ALA A 35 -28.22 -25.86 24.49
CA ALA A 35 -27.84 -24.74 25.33
C ALA A 35 -27.25 -25.19 26.68
N GLN A 36 -26.45 -24.33 27.31
CA GLN A 36 -26.36 -24.28 28.77
C GLN A 36 -26.34 -22.83 29.25
N ARG A 37 -27.46 -22.48 29.88
CA ARG A 37 -27.67 -21.28 30.71
C ARG A 37 -27.12 -21.57 32.10
N GLY A 38 -26.56 -20.54 32.74
CA GLY A 38 -26.27 -20.49 34.18
C GLY A 38 -25.19 -19.46 34.45
N GLY A 39 -25.37 -18.42 35.26
CA GLY A 39 -26.50 -17.99 36.06
C GLY A 39 -26.39 -16.49 36.30
N LEU A 40 -27.53 -15.85 36.51
CA LEU A 40 -27.65 -14.48 36.98
C LEU A 40 -28.34 -14.58 38.34
N ASP A 41 -27.59 -14.39 39.41
CA ASP A 41 -28.15 -13.92 40.67
C ASP A 41 -27.57 -12.53 40.95
N PRO A 42 -28.41 -11.48 41.02
CA PRO A 42 -28.00 -10.16 41.45
C PRO A 42 -27.95 -10.10 42.98
N ASP A 43 -26.86 -9.60 43.54
CA ASP A 43 -26.78 -9.20 44.95
C ASP A 43 -27.35 -7.77 45.12
N PRO A 44 -28.34 -7.52 46.00
CA PRO A 44 -28.98 -6.22 46.15
C PRO A 44 -28.39 -5.32 47.27
N ALA A 45 -28.42 -4.01 46.97
CA ALA A 45 -28.50 -2.83 47.85
C ALA A 45 -27.23 -2.38 48.63
N ALA A 46 -26.55 -1.27 48.26
CA ALA A 46 -26.86 0.17 48.49
C ALA A 46 -26.09 0.75 49.73
N PRO A 47 -26.00 2.07 49.98
CA PRO A 47 -25.80 3.25 49.12
C PRO A 47 -24.63 4.18 49.58
N GLY A 48 -24.23 5.11 48.71
CA GLY A 48 -23.76 6.46 49.12
C GLY A 48 -22.25 6.69 49.25
N ALA A 49 -21.69 7.49 48.34
CA ALA A 49 -20.91 8.70 48.64
C ALA A 49 -20.23 9.23 47.36
N SER A 50 -20.64 10.42 46.96
CA SER A 50 -19.87 11.45 46.25
C SER A 50 -18.56 11.05 45.58
N ALA A 51 -18.60 10.89 44.25
CA ALA A 51 -17.51 11.35 43.40
C ALA A 51 -18.14 11.89 42.11
N ARG A 52 -18.06 13.21 41.93
CA ARG A 52 -18.08 13.79 40.58
C ARG A 52 -17.08 12.99 39.74
N PRO A 53 -17.37 12.61 38.49
CA PRO A 53 -16.27 12.34 37.57
C PRO A 53 -15.54 13.67 37.40
N GLU A 54 -14.35 13.76 38.01
CA GLU A 54 -13.34 14.70 37.56
C GLU A 54 -13.11 14.40 36.07
N PRO A 55 -13.11 15.39 35.17
CA PRO A 55 -12.74 15.15 33.78
C PRO A 55 -11.21 14.97 33.72
N GLU A 56 -10.74 13.80 34.12
CA GLU A 56 -9.34 13.40 33.99
C GLU A 56 -9.12 12.77 32.61
N GLY A 57 -8.36 13.48 31.77
CA GLY A 57 -7.57 12.89 30.70
C GLY A 57 -8.23 12.79 29.33
N LEU A 58 -8.12 13.84 28.51
CA LEU A 58 -7.01 14.01 27.57
C LEU A 58 -7.43 15.04 26.50
N THR A 59 -7.51 16.30 26.91
CA THR A 59 -7.51 17.42 25.97
C THR A 59 -6.09 17.60 25.48
N GLU A 60 -5.70 16.88 24.44
CA GLU A 60 -4.73 17.39 23.48
C GLU A 60 -4.93 16.61 22.19
N ALA A 61 -5.72 17.18 21.28
CA ALA A 61 -5.41 17.04 19.87
C ALA A 61 -4.00 17.62 19.72
N ALA A 62 -2.98 16.78 19.97
CA ALA A 62 -1.61 17.11 19.68
C ALA A 62 -1.66 17.68 18.27
N SER A 63 -1.24 18.94 18.14
CA SER A 63 -1.07 19.54 16.82
C SER A 63 -0.29 18.51 16.03
N VAL A 64 -0.91 17.95 15.00
CA VAL A 64 -0.21 16.98 14.17
C VAL A 64 0.84 17.82 13.45
N SER A 65 2.01 17.91 14.07
CA SER A 65 3.14 18.72 13.66
C SER A 65 4.20 17.73 13.28
N GLY A 66 4.27 17.46 11.99
CA GLY A 66 5.15 16.46 11.38
C GLY A 66 5.08 16.61 9.87
N LEU A 67 6.08 16.09 9.17
CA LEU A 67 6.23 16.32 7.73
C LEU A 67 4.97 15.96 6.94
N PHE A 68 4.25 14.92 7.40
CA PHE A 68 3.08 14.37 6.72
C PHE A 68 1.73 14.88 7.24
N ALA A 69 1.71 15.75 8.25
CA ALA A 69 0.46 16.20 8.83
C ALA A 69 -0.46 16.88 7.80
N GLN A 70 -1.64 16.30 7.57
CA GLN A 70 -2.63 16.76 6.58
C GLN A 70 -2.10 16.76 5.12
N ARG A 71 -1.04 15.98 4.86
CA ARG A 71 -0.42 15.87 3.53
C ARG A 71 -0.93 14.65 2.81
N HIS A 72 -1.09 14.77 1.50
CA HIS A 72 -1.51 13.67 0.64
C HIS A 72 -0.27 12.92 0.18
N VAL A 73 -0.20 11.64 0.52
CA VAL A 73 0.96 10.79 0.22
C VAL A 73 0.50 9.64 -0.67
N LEU A 74 1.04 9.56 -1.88
CA LEU A 74 0.85 8.37 -2.73
C LEU A 74 1.79 7.27 -2.26
N LEU A 75 1.25 6.08 -2.00
CA LEU A 75 2.03 4.90 -1.67
C LEU A 75 1.94 3.89 -2.83
N VAL A 76 3.09 3.55 -3.44
CA VAL A 76 3.18 2.56 -4.51
C VAL A 76 4.13 1.46 -4.07
N GLU A 77 3.58 0.29 -3.81
CA GLU A 77 4.27 -0.87 -3.22
C GLU A 77 3.46 -2.12 -3.54
N ASP A 78 4.13 -3.16 -4.05
CA ASP A 78 3.52 -4.43 -4.43
C ASP A 78 3.55 -5.46 -3.29
N ASP A 79 4.51 -5.37 -2.36
CA ASP A 79 4.48 -6.18 -1.13
C ASP A 79 3.34 -5.72 -0.22
N PHE A 80 2.29 -6.52 -0.15
CA PHE A 80 1.10 -6.25 0.66
C PHE A 80 1.41 -5.99 2.14
N LEU A 81 2.34 -6.72 2.74
CA LEU A 81 2.65 -6.58 4.16
C LEU A 81 3.38 -5.27 4.41
N LEU A 82 4.37 -4.95 3.58
CA LEU A 82 5.12 -3.70 3.69
C LEU A 82 4.21 -2.49 3.37
N ALA A 83 3.42 -2.56 2.31
CA ALA A 83 2.45 -1.52 1.94
C ALA A 83 1.49 -1.22 3.09
N ARG A 84 0.96 -2.27 3.75
CA ARG A 84 0.06 -2.11 4.90
C ARG A 84 0.77 -1.51 6.11
N GLN A 85 2.02 -1.88 6.36
CA GLN A 85 2.81 -1.31 7.46
C GLN A 85 3.11 0.18 7.22
N LEU A 86 3.61 0.53 6.03
CA LEU A 86 3.91 1.91 5.65
C LEU A 86 2.67 2.79 5.65
N LYS A 87 1.54 2.30 5.11
CA LYS A 87 0.26 3.00 5.16
C LYS A 87 -0.11 3.39 6.59
N ARG A 88 -0.11 2.42 7.52
CA ARG A 88 -0.45 2.67 8.93
C ARG A 88 0.52 3.67 9.58
N ALA A 89 1.80 3.56 9.28
CA ALA A 89 2.82 4.44 9.83
C ALA A 89 2.71 5.89 9.33
N LEU A 90 2.32 6.08 8.06
CA LEU A 90 2.02 7.38 7.46
C LEU A 90 0.72 7.97 8.06
N GLU A 91 -0.35 7.18 8.16
CA GLU A 91 -1.63 7.60 8.73
C GLU A 91 -1.49 7.99 10.22
N ALA A 92 -0.67 7.26 10.99
CA ALA A 92 -0.36 7.61 12.37
C ALA A 92 0.36 8.97 12.53
N ARG A 93 0.96 9.48 11.46
CA ARG A 93 1.57 10.83 11.37
C ARG A 93 0.64 11.86 10.74
N GLY A 94 -0.64 11.52 10.56
CA GLY A 94 -1.68 12.38 9.99
C GLY A 94 -1.62 12.56 8.48
N ALA A 95 -0.94 11.67 7.76
CA ALA A 95 -1.00 11.62 6.31
C ALA A 95 -2.38 11.17 5.82
N VAL A 96 -2.82 11.75 4.70
CA VAL A 96 -3.88 11.17 3.87
C VAL A 96 -3.22 10.29 2.83
N VAL A 97 -3.27 8.97 3.02
CA VAL A 97 -2.62 8.02 2.11
C VAL A 97 -3.52 7.72 0.91
N LEU A 98 -3.00 7.94 -0.29
CA LEU A 98 -3.60 7.53 -1.56
C LEU A 98 -2.97 6.18 -1.96
N GLY A 99 -3.78 5.15 -2.14
CA GLY A 99 -3.32 3.76 -2.27
C GLY A 99 -3.31 3.02 -0.93
N PRO A 100 -2.46 1.99 -0.73
CA PRO A 100 -1.37 1.55 -1.60
C PRO A 100 -1.84 0.98 -2.94
N VAL A 101 -1.02 1.14 -3.96
CA VAL A 101 -1.23 0.55 -5.29
C VAL A 101 0.02 -0.21 -5.72
N ALA A 102 -0.17 -1.36 -6.36
CA ALA A 102 0.93 -2.22 -6.79
C ALA A 102 1.27 -2.07 -8.29
N GLN A 103 0.56 -1.18 -9.00
CA GLN A 103 0.63 -1.10 -10.47
C GLN A 103 0.71 0.33 -10.98
N ASP A 104 1.50 0.49 -12.04
CA ASP A 104 1.71 1.71 -12.81
C ASP A 104 0.40 2.38 -13.26
N ARG A 105 -0.55 1.60 -13.80
CA ARG A 105 -1.83 2.11 -14.31
C ARG A 105 -2.68 2.73 -13.21
N GLU A 106 -2.71 2.11 -12.04
CA GLU A 106 -3.51 2.60 -10.92
C GLU A 106 -2.86 3.83 -10.27
N ALA A 107 -1.53 3.80 -10.09
CA ALA A 107 -0.76 4.97 -9.67
C ALA A 107 -0.99 6.16 -10.60
N ALA A 108 -0.93 5.95 -11.92
CA ALA A 108 -1.17 7.01 -12.91
C ALA A 108 -2.58 7.60 -12.82
N ARG A 109 -3.60 6.78 -12.51
CA ARG A 109 -4.97 7.26 -12.28
C ARG A 109 -5.06 8.14 -11.04
N LEU A 110 -4.44 7.71 -9.93
CA LEU A 110 -4.41 8.49 -8.69
C LEU A 110 -3.65 9.81 -8.86
N ILE A 111 -2.49 9.78 -9.52
CA ILE A 111 -1.68 10.97 -9.82
C ILE A 111 -2.52 11.98 -10.62
N LYS A 112 -3.21 11.54 -11.67
CA LYS A 112 -4.03 12.44 -12.50
C LYS A 112 -5.28 12.95 -11.79
N GLY A 113 -5.97 12.08 -11.05
CA GLY A 113 -7.24 12.38 -10.40
C GLY A 113 -7.14 13.14 -9.08
N ALA A 114 -6.00 13.08 -8.39
CA ALA A 114 -5.83 13.76 -7.11
C ALA A 114 -5.73 15.28 -7.31
N THR A 115 -6.59 16.04 -6.62
CA THR A 115 -6.51 17.50 -6.54
C THR A 115 -5.26 17.94 -5.78
N ARG A 116 -4.87 17.19 -4.75
CA ARG A 116 -3.70 17.45 -3.92
C ARG A 116 -2.87 16.18 -3.78
N LEU A 117 -1.57 16.32 -4.01
CA LEU A 117 -0.59 15.27 -3.82
C LEU A 117 0.72 15.95 -3.42
N ASP A 118 1.15 15.75 -2.17
CA ASP A 118 2.31 16.45 -1.60
C ASP A 118 3.57 15.59 -1.67
N TYR A 119 3.43 14.29 -1.37
CA TYR A 119 4.56 13.33 -1.35
C TYR A 119 4.23 12.01 -2.05
N ALA A 120 5.26 11.26 -2.40
CA ALA A 120 5.15 9.87 -2.84
C ALA A 120 6.22 8.97 -2.24
N VAL A 121 5.84 7.73 -1.92
CA VAL A 121 6.73 6.64 -1.52
C VAL A 121 6.57 5.54 -2.58
N LEU A 122 7.67 5.18 -3.23
CA LEU A 122 7.67 4.26 -4.38
C LEU A 122 8.60 3.07 -4.13
N ASP A 123 8.15 1.84 -4.31
CA ASP A 123 9.08 0.76 -4.63
C ASP A 123 9.56 0.90 -6.08
N LEU A 124 10.82 0.54 -6.33
CA LEU A 124 11.40 0.52 -7.66
C LEU A 124 10.93 -0.67 -8.50
N ASP A 125 10.77 -1.83 -7.86
CA ASP A 125 10.38 -3.09 -8.49
C ASP A 125 8.94 -3.45 -8.09
N LEU A 126 8.00 -3.33 -9.03
CA LEU A 126 6.59 -3.61 -8.82
C LEU A 126 6.23 -4.92 -9.53
N ASP A 127 6.69 -6.03 -8.97
CA ASP A 127 6.61 -7.38 -9.52
C ASP A 127 7.21 -7.47 -10.95
N GLY A 128 8.49 -7.08 -11.08
CA GLY A 128 9.24 -7.10 -12.33
C GLY A 128 9.01 -5.88 -13.23
N ARG A 129 8.28 -4.86 -12.77
CA ARG A 129 8.01 -3.62 -13.51
C ARG A 129 8.65 -2.42 -12.81
N SER A 130 9.26 -1.55 -13.59
CA SER A 130 9.90 -0.35 -13.04
C SER A 130 8.88 0.73 -12.66
N ALA A 131 9.08 1.35 -11.50
CA ALA A 131 8.34 2.55 -11.10
C ALA A 131 8.83 3.86 -11.77
N ALA A 132 9.82 3.81 -12.66
CA ALA A 132 10.34 5.01 -13.35
C ALA A 132 9.25 5.84 -14.08
N PRO A 133 8.26 5.25 -14.78
CA PRO A 133 7.18 6.03 -15.40
C PRO A 133 6.31 6.78 -14.37
N ILE A 134 6.13 6.20 -13.18
CA ILE A 134 5.38 6.81 -12.07
C ILE A 134 6.17 7.99 -11.53
N ALA A 135 7.48 7.82 -11.30
CA ALA A 135 8.36 8.88 -10.83
C ALA A 135 8.41 10.07 -11.79
N MET A 136 8.44 9.83 -13.10
CA MET A 136 8.37 10.89 -14.11
C MET A 136 7.05 11.69 -14.00
N ALA A 137 5.91 10.99 -13.92
CA ALA A 137 4.60 11.65 -13.79
C ALA A 137 4.46 12.45 -12.49
N LEU A 138 5.06 11.97 -11.40
CA LEU A 138 5.09 12.70 -10.13
C LEU A 138 5.97 13.95 -10.21
N ARG A 139 7.11 13.86 -10.90
CA ARG A 139 8.04 14.97 -11.10
C ARG A 139 7.41 16.09 -11.92
N GLU A 140 6.67 15.75 -12.97
CA GLU A 140 5.90 16.72 -13.76
C GLU A 140 4.88 17.51 -12.91
N ARG A 141 4.37 16.90 -11.84
CA ARG A 141 3.47 17.55 -10.86
C ARG A 141 4.20 18.27 -9.72
N GLY A 142 5.53 18.23 -9.67
CA GLY A 142 6.31 18.80 -8.57
C GLY A 142 6.13 18.06 -7.23
N VAL A 143 5.74 16.79 -7.26
CA VAL A 143 5.59 15.96 -6.06
C VAL A 143 6.96 15.52 -5.57
N ARG A 144 7.22 15.70 -4.26
CA ARG A 144 8.45 15.21 -3.62
C ARG A 144 8.32 13.71 -3.41
N MET A 145 9.35 12.95 -3.75
CA MET A 145 9.26 11.49 -3.69
C MET A 145 10.51 10.86 -3.09
N VAL A 146 10.35 9.65 -2.57
CA VAL A 146 11.42 8.79 -2.09
C VAL A 146 11.21 7.39 -2.65
N VAL A 147 12.30 6.73 -3.02
CA VAL A 147 12.28 5.32 -3.43
C VAL A 147 12.59 4.46 -2.20
N VAL A 148 11.80 3.42 -1.98
CA VAL A 148 12.00 2.41 -0.93
C VAL A 148 12.16 1.07 -1.63
N THR A 149 13.38 0.58 -1.81
CA THR A 149 13.64 -0.62 -2.62
C THR A 149 14.57 -1.61 -1.95
N GLY A 150 14.34 -2.90 -2.18
CA GLY A 150 15.24 -3.98 -1.77
C GLY A 150 16.33 -4.29 -2.80
N CYS A 151 16.29 -3.66 -3.97
CA CYS A 151 17.20 -3.94 -5.07
C CYS A 151 18.56 -3.22 -4.93
N ASP A 152 19.54 -3.69 -5.69
CA ASP A 152 20.84 -3.04 -5.81
C ASP A 152 20.72 -1.65 -6.45
N LEU A 153 21.26 -0.64 -5.77
CA LEU A 153 21.19 0.76 -6.22
C LEU A 153 22.02 1.04 -7.48
N THR A 154 22.89 0.11 -7.87
CA THR A 154 23.68 0.18 -9.10
C THR A 154 22.83 0.11 -10.37
N ALA A 155 21.61 -0.43 -10.26
CA ALA A 155 20.66 -0.56 -11.37
C ALA A 155 19.54 0.51 -11.35
N LEU A 156 19.72 1.60 -10.61
CA LEU A 156 18.71 2.65 -10.51
C LEU A 156 18.49 3.30 -11.89
N PRO A 157 17.25 3.37 -12.40
CA PRO A 157 16.94 4.04 -13.66
C PRO A 157 17.33 5.52 -13.63
N ALA A 158 17.83 6.06 -14.75
CA ALA A 158 18.27 7.46 -14.86
C ALA A 158 17.26 8.50 -14.31
N PRO A 159 15.93 8.36 -14.48
CA PRO A 159 14.95 9.31 -13.93
C PRO A 159 14.88 9.36 -12.39
N LEU A 160 15.52 8.42 -11.70
CA LEU A 160 15.51 8.27 -10.25
C LEU A 160 16.87 8.59 -9.60
N HIS A 161 17.90 8.95 -10.36
CA HIS A 161 19.27 9.16 -9.84
C HIS A 161 19.38 10.28 -8.81
N ASP A 162 18.51 11.28 -8.87
CA ASP A 162 18.44 12.42 -7.96
C ASP A 162 17.31 12.29 -6.92
N VAL A 163 16.59 11.17 -6.91
CA VAL A 163 15.56 10.88 -5.92
C VAL A 163 16.22 10.20 -4.71
N PRO A 164 15.94 10.63 -3.47
CA PRO A 164 16.47 9.95 -2.30
C PRO A 164 15.97 8.51 -2.25
N VAL A 165 16.85 7.59 -1.88
CA VAL A 165 16.56 6.15 -1.79
C VAL A 165 16.76 5.64 -0.38
N CYS A 166 15.81 4.85 0.12
CA CYS A 166 15.92 4.06 1.33
C CYS A 166 15.96 2.58 0.94
N GLN A 167 16.98 1.85 1.39
CA GLN A 167 17.01 0.40 1.19
C GLN A 167 16.04 -0.29 2.15
N LYS A 168 15.29 -1.28 1.63
CA LYS A 168 14.49 -2.18 2.46
C LYS A 168 15.45 -3.02 3.34
N PRO A 169 15.12 -3.25 4.64
CA PRO A 169 13.94 -2.76 5.35
C PRO A 169 14.06 -1.29 5.73
N ALA A 170 13.12 -0.46 5.27
CA ALA A 170 13.11 0.98 5.55
C ALA A 170 12.05 1.30 6.61
N THR A 171 12.40 2.12 7.60
CA THR A 171 11.45 2.63 8.58
C THR A 171 10.81 3.94 8.09
N ILE A 172 9.67 4.27 8.67
CA ILE A 172 8.98 5.52 8.38
C ILE A 172 9.80 6.75 8.78
N GLU A 173 10.65 6.66 9.81
CA GLU A 173 11.57 7.72 10.21
C GLU A 173 12.66 7.95 9.16
N GLN A 174 13.17 6.89 8.53
CA GLN A 174 14.14 7.00 7.43
C GLN A 174 13.51 7.65 6.20
N ILE A 175 12.28 7.25 5.87
CA ILE A 175 11.47 7.85 4.79
C ILE A 175 11.22 9.34 5.05
N GLU A 176 10.80 9.68 6.27
CA GLU A 176 10.55 11.07 6.68
C GLU A 176 11.83 11.92 6.61
N ALA A 177 12.94 11.40 7.12
CA ALA A 177 14.24 12.07 7.05
C ALA A 177 14.75 12.22 5.62
N ALA A 178 14.48 11.27 4.73
CA ALA A 178 14.84 11.37 3.32
C ALA A 178 14.05 12.49 2.63
N LEU A 179 12.74 12.55 2.86
CA LEU A 179 11.86 13.56 2.26
C LEU A 179 12.10 14.97 2.81
N SER A 180 12.53 15.12 4.08
CA SER A 180 12.81 16.44 4.66
C SER A 180 14.04 17.13 4.07
N ARG A 181 14.94 16.38 3.40
CA ARG A 181 16.17 16.92 2.79
C ARG A 181 15.97 17.51 1.40
N ILE A 182 14.87 17.19 0.74
CA ILE A 182 14.58 17.59 -0.65
C ILE A 182 13.49 18.68 -0.72
N GLY A 183 13.38 19.48 0.34
CA GLY A 183 12.27 20.41 0.59
C GLY A 183 12.63 21.87 0.65
#